data_AF-A0A3L7NC64-F1
#
_entry.id   AF-A0A3L7NC64-F1
#
_cell.length_a   1.000
_cell.length_b   1.000
_cell.length_c   1.000
_cell.angle_alpha   90.00
_cell.angle_beta   90.00
_cell.angle_gamma   90.00
#
_symmetry.space_group_name_H-M   'P 1'
#
loop_
_entity.id
_entity.type
_entity.pdbx_description
1 polymer ?
#
loop_
_entity_poly.entity_id
_entity_poly.type
_entity_poly.pdbx_seq_one_letter_code
_entity_poly.pdbx_strand_id
1 'polypeptide(L)'
;MFAGLQSSMINNNPPPVLLRLALWAGAAYFCCMAVAHFFGLKYPLLFVYYDVPFYTYQDKIISFAVVAYICLFVNAALDRSAVPAAIVALGVTVLGLSAVNSSDALEAVLDGRTTIAYWLQTGLIAAYFILLVVLYAAGKRVSRSDG
;
A
#
# COMPACT_ATOMS: atom_id res chain seq x y z
N MET A 1 12.05 -27.06 38.41
CA MET A 1 12.23 -25.70 37.83
C MET A 1 12.40 -25.91 36.32
N PHE A 2 11.73 -25.13 35.46
CA PHE A 2 11.52 -25.35 34.02
C PHE A 2 10.24 -26.11 33.59
N ALA A 3 9.10 -25.69 34.14
CA ALA A 3 7.81 -25.78 33.45
C ALA A 3 7.19 -24.38 33.56
N GLY A 4 7.40 -23.52 32.57
CA GLY A 4 7.03 -22.11 32.70
C GLY A 4 7.36 -21.17 31.54
N LEU A 5 8.02 -21.62 30.47
CA LEU A 5 7.92 -20.93 29.18
C LEU A 5 6.68 -21.46 28.47
N GLN A 6 5.52 -21.12 29.02
CA GLN A 6 4.29 -21.11 28.26
C GLN A 6 4.54 -20.15 27.11
N SER A 7 4.71 -20.74 25.94
CA SER A 7 4.60 -20.10 24.64
C SER A 7 3.53 -19.01 24.77
N SER A 8 3.98 -17.75 24.89
CA SER A 8 3.18 -16.61 24.47
C SER A 8 3.07 -16.80 22.96
N MET A 9 2.22 -17.75 22.58
CA MET A 9 1.86 -18.01 21.20
C MET A 9 1.36 -16.66 20.74
N ILE A 10 2.13 -16.05 19.84
CA ILE A 10 1.68 -14.91 19.09
C ILE A 10 0.28 -15.31 18.62
N ASN A 11 -0.74 -14.67 19.19
CA ASN A 11 -2.12 -14.88 18.81
C ASN A 11 -2.26 -14.26 17.43
N ASN A 12 -1.71 -14.96 16.43
CA ASN A 12 -1.80 -14.66 15.01
C ASN A 12 -3.23 -14.95 14.62
N ASN A 13 -4.14 -14.07 15.04
CA ASN A 13 -5.51 -14.11 14.60
C ASN A 13 -5.50 -13.47 13.21
N PRO A 14 -5.66 -14.26 12.13
CA PRO A 14 -5.67 -13.70 10.80
C PRO A 14 -6.85 -12.72 10.67
N PRO A 15 -6.74 -11.69 9.81
CA PRO A 15 -7.87 -10.81 9.52
C PRO A 15 -9.04 -11.60 8.93
N PRO A 16 -10.28 -11.07 9.02
CA PRO A 16 -11.43 -11.61 8.30
C PRO A 16 -11.13 -11.83 6.81
N VAL A 17 -11.71 -12.87 6.22
CA VAL A 17 -11.35 -13.36 4.87
C VAL A 17 -11.30 -12.24 3.83
N LEU A 18 -12.32 -11.37 3.76
CA LEU A 18 -12.36 -10.28 2.79
C LEU A 18 -11.22 -9.27 2.98
N LEU A 19 -10.93 -8.89 4.23
CA LEU A 19 -9.82 -8.00 4.56
C LEU A 19 -8.47 -8.66 4.23
N ARG A 20 -8.33 -9.95 4.55
CA ARG A 20 -7.11 -10.72 4.26
C ARG A 20 -6.87 -10.82 2.74
N LEU A 21 -7.91 -11.11 1.95
CA LEU A 21 -7.81 -11.14 0.49
C LEU A 21 -7.44 -9.78 -0.08
N ALA A 22 -8.05 -8.70 0.42
CA ALA A 22 -7.69 -7.35 0.02
C ALA A 22 -6.20 -7.08 0.31
N LEU A 23 -5.71 -7.35 1.52
CA LEU A 23 -4.31 -7.17 1.89
C LEU A 23 -3.34 -7.97 1.01
N TRP A 24 -3.66 -9.21 0.66
CA TRP A 24 -2.87 -10.00 -0.29
C TRP A 24 -2.88 -9.40 -1.71
N ALA A 25 -4.03 -8.88 -2.17
CA ALA A 25 -4.10 -8.17 -3.44
C ALA A 25 -3.20 -6.91 -3.44
N GLY A 26 -3.16 -6.18 -2.32
CA GLY A 26 -2.24 -5.06 -2.13
C GLY A 26 -0.77 -5.49 -2.20
N ALA A 27 -0.39 -6.56 -1.51
CA ALA A 27 0.97 -7.11 -1.58
C ALA A 27 1.35 -7.49 -3.01
N ALA A 28 0.45 -8.18 -3.74
CA ALA A 28 0.67 -8.54 -5.14
C ALA A 28 0.83 -7.30 -6.04
N TYR A 29 0.00 -6.28 -5.85
CA TYR A 29 0.13 -5.00 -6.57
C TYR A 29 1.50 -4.36 -6.35
N PHE A 30 1.97 -4.29 -5.09
CA PHE A 30 3.29 -3.73 -4.77
C PHE A 30 4.44 -4.57 -5.33
N CYS A 31 4.31 -5.89 -5.39
CA CYS A 31 5.28 -6.74 -6.11
C CYS A 31 5.37 -6.35 -7.59
N CYS A 32 4.21 -6.22 -8.26
CA CYS A 32 4.17 -5.83 -9.67
C CYS A 32 4.75 -4.42 -9.89
N MET A 33 4.47 -3.47 -8.99
CA MET A 33 5.04 -2.13 -9.02
C MET A 33 6.56 -2.14 -8.85
N ALA A 34 7.08 -2.94 -7.91
CA ALA A 34 8.52 -3.07 -7.70
C ALA A 34 9.22 -3.60 -8.96
N VAL A 35 8.65 -4.63 -9.60
CA VAL A 35 9.14 -5.16 -10.88
C VAL A 35 9.10 -4.08 -11.96
N ALA A 36 7.99 -3.34 -12.08
CA ALA A 36 7.87 -2.29 -13.08
C ALA A 36 8.92 -1.19 -12.93
N HIS A 37 9.14 -0.69 -11.71
CA HIS A 37 10.17 0.32 -11.44
C HIS A 37 11.58 -0.23 -11.62
N PHE A 38 11.86 -1.48 -11.25
CA PHE A 38 13.19 -2.07 -11.41
C PHE A 38 13.61 -2.21 -12.89
N PHE A 39 12.68 -2.63 -13.75
CA PHE A 39 12.91 -2.82 -15.18
C PHE A 39 12.56 -1.60 -16.05
N GLY A 40 12.05 -0.51 -15.47
CA GLY A 40 11.65 0.68 -16.23
C GLY A 40 10.40 0.47 -17.10
N LEU A 41 9.49 -0.41 -16.70
CA LEU A 41 8.26 -0.73 -17.44
C LEU A 41 7.20 0.37 -17.20
N LYS A 42 7.21 1.40 -18.04
CA LYS A 42 6.38 2.61 -17.93
C LYS A 42 4.91 2.39 -18.33
N TYR A 43 4.23 1.46 -17.67
CA TYR A 43 2.80 1.26 -17.83
C TYR A 43 2.02 2.18 -16.88
N PRO A 44 0.98 2.88 -17.38
CA PRO A 44 0.06 3.60 -16.51
C PRO A 44 -0.48 2.67 -15.42
N LEU A 45 -0.75 3.20 -14.22
CA LEU A 45 -1.28 2.50 -13.03
C LEU A 45 -0.27 1.67 -12.25
N LEU A 46 0.66 1.01 -12.94
CA LEU A 46 1.69 0.17 -12.33
C LEU A 46 2.95 0.95 -12.01
N PHE A 47 3.23 1.98 -12.81
CA PHE A 47 4.36 2.87 -12.66
C PHE A 47 3.83 4.27 -12.33
N VAL A 48 4.05 4.71 -11.08
CA VAL A 48 3.61 6.03 -10.64
C VAL A 48 4.47 7.07 -11.35
N TYR A 49 3.83 8.10 -11.93
CA TYR A 49 4.52 9.12 -12.75
C TYR A 49 5.28 8.53 -13.96
N TYR A 50 4.70 7.51 -14.61
CA TYR A 50 5.29 6.74 -15.72
C TYR A 50 5.95 7.58 -16.83
N ASP A 51 5.42 8.75 -17.14
CA ASP A 51 5.85 9.63 -18.22
C ASP A 51 6.56 10.91 -17.73
N VAL A 52 6.94 10.96 -16.45
CA VAL A 52 7.80 12.01 -15.88
C VAL A 52 9.28 11.63 -16.10
N PRO A 53 10.15 12.60 -16.46
CA PRO A 53 11.57 12.35 -16.65
C PRO A 53 12.28 12.10 -15.31
N PHE A 54 12.49 10.83 -14.97
CA PHE A 54 13.35 10.41 -13.85
C PHE A 54 14.66 9.80 -14.35
N TYR A 55 15.68 9.89 -13.50
CA TYR A 55 16.91 9.12 -13.70
C TYR A 55 16.68 7.66 -13.32
N THR A 56 17.24 6.73 -14.09
CA THR A 56 17.06 5.27 -13.88
C THR A 56 17.40 4.79 -12.47
N TYR A 57 18.31 5.47 -11.75
CA TYR A 57 18.63 5.09 -10.37
C TYR A 57 17.47 5.42 -9.40
N GLN A 58 16.67 6.45 -9.68
CA GLN A 58 15.53 6.85 -8.84
C GLN A 58 14.43 5.78 -8.90
N ASP A 59 14.15 5.25 -10.09
CA ASP A 59 13.21 4.13 -10.26
C ASP A 59 13.67 2.90 -9.48
N LYS A 60 14.97 2.59 -9.49
CA LYS A 60 15.51 1.50 -8.68
C LYS A 60 15.34 1.74 -7.19
N ILE A 61 15.55 2.96 -6.69
CA ILE A 61 15.29 3.31 -5.29
C ILE A 61 13.81 3.07 -4.94
N ILE A 62 12.88 3.50 -5.80
CA ILE A 62 11.44 3.27 -5.61
C ILE A 62 11.16 1.76 -5.55
N SER A 63 11.73 0.97 -6.46
CA SER A 63 11.54 -0.48 -6.48
C SER A 63 11.92 -1.16 -5.15
N PHE A 64 13.02 -0.72 -4.53
CA PHE A 64 13.46 -1.26 -3.23
C PHE A 64 12.64 -0.71 -2.06
N ALA A 65 12.25 0.57 -2.10
CA ALA A 65 11.40 1.17 -1.08
C ALA A 65 10.03 0.50 -1.01
N VAL A 66 9.45 0.12 -2.16
CA VAL A 66 8.16 -0.59 -2.24
C VAL A 66 8.20 -1.96 -1.55
N VAL A 67 9.37 -2.59 -1.37
CA VAL A 67 9.50 -3.85 -0.61
C VAL A 67 9.02 -3.69 0.84
N ALA A 68 9.20 -2.51 1.44
CA ALA A 68 8.68 -2.25 2.78
C ALA A 68 7.14 -2.33 2.81
N TYR A 69 6.46 -1.87 1.76
CA TYR A 69 5.01 -2.01 1.62
C TYR A 69 4.59 -3.48 1.44
N ILE A 70 5.35 -4.25 0.65
CA ILE A 70 5.09 -5.69 0.47
C ILE A 70 5.15 -6.39 1.84
N CYS A 71 6.23 -6.21 2.59
CA CYS A 71 6.39 -6.82 3.92
C CYS A 71 5.29 -6.38 4.88
N LEU A 72 4.92 -5.09 4.88
CA LEU A 72 3.88 -4.54 5.73
C LEU A 72 2.51 -5.16 5.43
N PHE A 73 2.16 -5.31 4.15
CA PHE A 73 0.89 -5.89 3.72
C PHE A 73 0.83 -7.40 3.94
N VAL A 74 1.94 -8.12 3.71
CA VAL A 74 2.04 -9.55 4.04
C VAL A 74 1.87 -9.76 5.54
N ASN A 75 2.57 -8.99 6.38
CA ASN A 75 2.43 -9.08 7.83
C ASN A 75 0.99 -8.76 8.27
N ALA A 76 0.37 -7.71 7.72
CA ALA A 76 -1.03 -7.40 8.00
C ALA A 76 -2.00 -8.51 7.55
N ALA A 77 -1.69 -9.22 6.47
CA ALA A 77 -2.51 -10.33 5.97
C ALA A 77 -2.37 -11.61 6.81
N LEU A 78 -1.26 -11.77 7.53
CA LEU A 78 -0.98 -12.89 8.43
C LEU A 78 -1.43 -12.60 9.86
N ASP A 79 -1.25 -11.36 10.33
CA ASP A 79 -1.60 -10.92 11.68
C ASP A 79 -2.46 -9.64 11.64
N ARG A 80 -3.67 -9.74 12.20
CA ARG A 80 -4.63 -8.64 12.30
C ARG A 80 -4.07 -7.44 13.09
N SER A 81 -3.13 -7.64 14.02
CA SER A 81 -2.53 -6.55 14.81
C SER A 81 -1.75 -5.56 13.95
N ALA A 82 -1.23 -5.99 12.79
CA ALA A 82 -0.44 -5.18 11.86
C ALA A 82 -1.29 -4.39 10.85
N VAL A 83 -2.60 -4.68 10.74
CA VAL A 83 -3.50 -4.01 9.78
C VAL A 83 -3.53 -2.48 9.92
N PRO A 84 -3.60 -1.88 11.14
CA PRO A 84 -3.58 -0.43 11.27
C PRO A 84 -2.35 0.23 10.66
N ALA A 85 -1.17 -0.40 10.79
CA ALA A 85 0.06 0.14 10.22
C ALA A 85 0.01 0.14 8.68
N ALA A 86 -0.49 -0.93 8.06
CA ALA A 86 -0.70 -1.00 6.61
C ALA A 86 -1.68 0.07 6.11
N ILE A 87 -2.79 0.29 6.83
CA ILE A 87 -3.78 1.33 6.52
C ILE A 87 -3.16 2.73 6.62
N VAL A 88 -2.42 3.02 7.70
CA VAL A 88 -1.76 4.32 7.90
C VAL A 88 -0.72 4.57 6.81
N ALA A 89 0.12 3.60 6.50
CA ALA A 89 1.11 3.73 5.43
C ALA A 89 0.44 4.09 4.10
N LEU A 90 -0.63 3.37 3.72
CA LEU A 90 -1.37 3.64 2.49
C LEU A 90 -2.06 5.01 2.51
N GLY A 91 -2.62 5.42 3.65
CA GLY A 91 -3.21 6.75 3.82
C GLY A 91 -2.19 7.87 3.64
N VAL A 92 -0.99 7.71 4.20
CA VAL A 92 0.14 8.64 3.99
C VAL A 92 0.56 8.65 2.53
N THR A 93 0.58 7.49 1.84
CA THR A 93 0.83 7.44 0.39
C THR A 93 -0.17 8.29 -0.39
N VAL A 94 -1.46 8.17 -0.10
CA VAL A 94 -2.51 8.95 -0.78
C VAL A 94 -2.30 10.46 -0.58
N LEU A 95 -2.00 10.88 0.65
CA LEU A 95 -1.72 12.29 0.96
C LEU A 95 -0.46 12.78 0.25
N GLY A 96 0.62 11.98 0.27
CA GLY A 96 1.88 12.31 -0.39
C GLY A 96 1.71 12.45 -1.91
N LEU A 97 1.04 11.49 -2.55
CA LEU A 97 0.74 11.56 -3.99
C LEU A 97 -0.17 12.75 -4.33
N SER A 98 -1.14 13.07 -3.48
CA SER A 98 -1.98 14.25 -3.68
C SER A 98 -1.17 15.55 -3.60
N ALA A 99 -0.24 15.64 -2.63
CA ALA A 99 0.65 16.79 -2.50
C ALA A 99 1.57 16.94 -3.73
N VAL A 100 2.13 15.85 -4.23
CA VAL A 100 2.97 15.86 -5.45
C VAL A 100 2.15 16.22 -6.69
N ASN A 101 0.94 15.65 -6.85
CA ASN A 101 0.05 15.93 -7.98
C ASN A 101 -0.40 17.40 -8.07
N SER A 102 -0.40 18.11 -6.94
CA SER A 102 -0.72 19.54 -6.85
C SER A 102 0.51 20.45 -6.80
N SER A 103 1.72 19.90 -6.96
CA SER A 103 2.96 20.67 -6.77
C SER A 103 3.42 21.35 -8.06
N ASP A 104 3.91 22.59 -7.92
CA ASP A 104 4.58 23.33 -9.01
C ASP A 104 5.78 22.56 -9.57
N ALA A 105 6.44 21.76 -8.75
CA ALA A 105 7.57 20.93 -9.15
C ALA A 105 7.17 19.86 -10.17
N LEU A 106 6.00 19.24 -10.01
CA LEU A 106 5.48 18.31 -11.00
C LEU A 106 5.03 19.05 -12.26
N GLU A 107 4.35 20.19 -12.12
CA GLU A 107 3.92 21.01 -13.26
C GLU A 107 5.11 21.42 -14.14
N ALA A 108 6.24 21.82 -13.53
CA ALA A 108 7.44 22.24 -14.23
C ALA A 108 8.06 21.14 -15.12
N VAL A 109 7.88 19.86 -14.78
CA VAL A 109 8.42 18.71 -15.56
C VAL A 109 7.42 18.12 -16.55
N LEU A 110 6.15 18.53 -16.48
CA LEU A 110 5.11 18.07 -17.39
C LEU A 110 5.06 18.84 -18.71
N ASP A 111 5.63 20.04 -18.77
CA ASP A 111 5.72 20.87 -19.98
C ASP A 111 4.35 21.05 -20.67
N GLY A 112 3.34 21.44 -19.88
CA GLY A 112 1.97 21.64 -20.34
C GLY A 112 1.10 20.36 -20.43
N ARG A 113 1.64 19.17 -20.13
CA ARG A 113 0.83 17.95 -20.00
C ARG A 113 -0.06 17.96 -18.76
N THR A 114 -1.21 17.31 -18.85
CA THR A 114 -2.19 17.27 -17.76
C THR A 114 -1.82 16.29 -16.65
N THR A 115 -2.24 16.55 -15.41
CA THR A 115 -2.06 15.65 -14.26
C THR A 115 -3.21 14.63 -14.08
N ILE A 116 -4.17 14.57 -15.00
CA ILE A 116 -5.40 13.75 -14.86
C ILE A 116 -5.07 12.27 -14.62
N ALA A 117 -4.09 11.73 -15.36
CA ALA A 117 -3.67 10.33 -15.21
C ALA A 117 -3.14 10.04 -13.79
N TYR A 118 -2.42 10.97 -13.18
CA TYR A 118 -1.88 10.81 -11.83
C TYR A 118 -2.98 10.95 -10.78
N TRP A 119 -3.94 11.84 -10.99
CA TRP A 119 -5.12 11.94 -10.12
C TRP A 119 -5.99 10.69 -10.16
N LEU A 120 -6.12 10.05 -11.33
CA LEU A 120 -6.82 8.78 -11.46
C LEU A 120 -6.11 7.67 -10.69
N GLN A 121 -4.78 7.59 -10.76
CA GLN A 121 -3.98 6.64 -9.97
C GLN A 121 -4.15 6.89 -8.45
N THR A 122 -3.98 8.14 -8.01
CA THR A 122 -4.17 8.52 -6.60
C THR A 122 -5.58 8.21 -6.12
N GLY A 123 -6.60 8.46 -6.95
CA GLY A 123 -8.00 8.16 -6.65
C GLY A 123 -8.26 6.65 -6.48
N LEU A 124 -7.64 5.80 -7.30
CA LEU A 124 -7.74 4.34 -7.15
C LEU A 124 -7.07 3.84 -5.88
N ILE A 125 -5.90 4.37 -5.53
CA ILE A 125 -5.22 4.05 -4.27
C ILE A 125 -6.07 4.53 -3.07
N ALA A 126 -6.69 5.71 -3.17
CA ALA A 126 -7.59 6.24 -2.16
C ALA A 126 -8.85 5.37 -1.99
N ALA A 127 -9.46 4.91 -3.08
CA ALA A 127 -10.60 3.99 -3.03
C ALA A 127 -10.21 2.66 -2.37
N TYR A 128 -9.03 2.14 -2.70
CA TYR A 128 -8.49 0.93 -2.07
C TYR A 128 -8.20 1.13 -0.57
N PHE A 129 -7.65 2.28 -0.18
CA PHE A 129 -7.50 2.67 1.22
C PHE A 129 -8.83 2.69 1.98
N ILE A 130 -9.86 3.34 1.42
CA ILE A 130 -11.20 3.39 2.02
C ILE A 130 -11.77 1.98 2.18
N LEU A 131 -11.62 1.12 1.17
CA LEU A 131 -12.03 -0.28 1.23
C LEU A 131 -11.39 -1.00 2.43
N LEU A 132 -10.07 -0.88 2.62
CA LEU A 132 -9.37 -1.50 3.76
C LEU A 132 -9.87 -0.97 5.10
N VAL A 133 -10.10 0.34 5.22
CA VAL A 133 -10.68 0.97 6.43
C VAL A 133 -12.06 0.40 6.73
N VAL A 134 -12.93 0.32 5.73
CA VAL A 134 -14.30 -0.20 5.87
C VAL A 134 -14.28 -1.67 6.29
N LEU A 135 -13.50 -2.51 5.61
CA LEU A 135 -13.38 -3.93 5.93
C LEU A 135 -12.80 -4.15 7.34
N TYR A 136 -11.80 -3.36 7.75
CA TYR A 136 -11.24 -3.42 9.08
C TYR A 136 -12.23 -2.98 10.17
N ALA A 137 -12.97 -1.90 9.93
CA ALA A 137 -14.01 -1.43 10.84
C ALA A 137 -15.16 -2.44 10.97
N ALA A 138 -15.64 -3.00 9.85
CA ALA A 138 -16.67 -4.04 9.82
C ALA A 138 -16.22 -5.29 10.60
N GLY A 139 -14.99 -5.76 10.36
CA GLY A 139 -14.42 -6.90 11.08
C GLY A 139 -14.32 -6.68 12.60
N LYS A 140 -14.09 -5.44 13.07
CA LYS A 140 -14.07 -5.13 14.51
C LYS A 140 -15.47 -5.15 15.12
N ARG A 141 -16.51 -4.76 14.37
CA ARG A 141 -17.90 -4.76 14.85
C ARG A 141 -18.41 -6.18 15.08
N VAL A 142 -18.16 -7.10 14.16
CA VAL A 142 -18.53 -8.52 14.29
C VAL A 142 -17.87 -9.17 15.50
N SER A 143 -16.56 -8.95 15.70
CA SER A 143 -15.88 -9.52 16.88
C SER A 143 -16.38 -8.97 18.23
N ARG A 144 -17.10 -7.82 18.24
CA ARG A 144 -17.67 -7.23 19.46
C ARG A 144 -19.12 -7.67 19.71
N SER A 145 -19.85 -8.14 18.70
CA SER A 145 -21.19 -8.71 18.89
C SER A 145 -21.16 -10.13 19.44
N ASP A 146 -20.05 -10.85 19.25
CA ASP A 146 -19.92 -12.27 19.55
C ASP A 146 -19.26 -12.57 20.91
N GLY A 147 -18.92 -11.54 21.69
CA GLY A 147 -18.29 -11.64 23.01
C GLY A 147 -19.02 -10.83 24.06
#